data_AF-A0A382PBV0-F1
#
_entry.id   AF-A0A382PBV0-F1
#
_cell.length_a   1.000
_cell.length_b   1.000
_cell.length_c   1.000
_cell.angle_alpha   90.00
_cell.angle_beta   90.00
_cell.angle_gamma   90.00
#
_symmetry.space_group_name_H-M   'P 1'
#
loop_
_entity.id
_entity.type
_entity.pdbx_description
1 polymer ?
#
loop_
_entity_poly.entity_id
_entity_poly.type
_entity_poly.pdbx_seq_one_letter_code
_entity_poly.pdbx_strand_id
1 'polypeptide(L)'
;VPREGHFDGEDDFHQFVNWARDKYTNWEGEGWVDTDSLDIIQDVLEQVWELLEELETAGFPPDPVNSFRIYDRMKNCAANPDEWGWGMWRGENSISELKDEDGNWIGYSPELLVSSLLLRGSAIIQHIYRDRPPDVELELTSFEQDGVKGYMGVATAAELDAICSVPWMDPKLGSSEFAVGLINGTLDRDKWQRVVNHKRIDDIRNFANTEGKSLLNPVLLYVDKTDDSVHEVERLNGGGKLRIDFNFLKERQEMFHDYLPFPLETDLRPVWIIDGQHRIRGFGSSHRGSKLPIPFVLMVGEGTDTDTTRSAMVFTEINTKS
;
A
#
# COMPACT_ATOMS: atom_id res chain seq x y z
N VAL A 1 7.84 11.62 30.78
CA VAL A 1 7.16 10.31 30.93
C VAL A 1 5.74 10.53 30.47
N PRO A 2 5.30 9.88 29.38
CA PRO A 2 3.93 10.01 28.90
C PRO A 2 2.95 9.61 30.00
N ARG A 3 1.84 10.34 30.14
CA ARG A 3 0.74 9.93 31.04
C ARG A 3 -0.21 9.02 30.26
N GLU A 4 -0.58 7.90 30.85
CA GLU A 4 -1.60 7.01 30.28
C GLU A 4 -2.89 7.78 30.01
N GLY A 5 -3.54 7.51 28.87
CA GLY A 5 -4.72 8.24 28.40
C GLY A 5 -4.44 9.59 27.72
N HIS A 6 -3.19 10.05 27.64
CA HIS A 6 -2.85 11.34 27.03
C HIS A 6 -1.88 11.23 25.85
N PHE A 7 -2.10 12.09 24.85
CA PHE A 7 -1.27 12.26 23.66
C PHE A 7 -0.33 13.47 23.78
N ASP A 8 0.85 13.36 23.19
CA ASP A 8 1.90 14.39 23.16
C ASP A 8 1.61 15.50 22.12
N GLY A 9 0.65 15.27 21.21
CA GLY A 9 0.19 16.21 20.18
C GLY A 9 -0.85 15.59 19.25
N GLU A 10 -1.31 16.35 18.26
CA GLU A 10 -2.27 15.90 17.25
C GLU A 10 -1.71 14.73 16.41
N ASP A 11 -0.43 14.80 16.03
CA ASP A 11 0.24 13.70 15.32
C ASP A 11 0.28 12.39 16.12
N ASP A 12 0.47 12.48 17.44
CA ASP A 12 0.51 11.31 18.33
C ASP A 12 -0.88 10.70 18.52
N PHE A 13 -1.93 11.54 18.51
CA PHE A 13 -3.32 11.10 18.46
C PHE A 13 -3.62 10.35 17.15
N HIS A 14 -3.23 10.90 16.00
CA HIS A 14 -3.45 10.23 14.71
C HIS A 14 -2.68 8.90 14.61
N GLN A 15 -1.44 8.85 15.13
CA GLN A 15 -0.66 7.62 15.19
C GLN A 15 -1.36 6.54 16.01
N PHE A 16 -1.94 6.91 17.16
CA PHE A 16 -2.72 5.98 17.98
C PHE A 16 -3.94 5.44 17.24
N VAL A 17 -4.73 6.31 16.62
CA VAL A 17 -5.94 5.91 15.89
C VAL A 17 -5.61 4.94 14.76
N ASN A 18 -4.58 5.25 13.97
CA ASN A 18 -4.11 4.40 12.88
C ASN A 18 -3.60 3.05 13.39
N TRP A 19 -2.81 3.05 14.46
CA TRP A 19 -2.32 1.83 15.10
C TRP A 19 -3.46 0.97 15.64
N ALA A 20 -4.46 1.58 16.27
CA ALA A 20 -5.61 0.87 16.81
C ALA A 20 -6.46 0.23 15.70
N ARG A 21 -6.69 0.96 14.61
CA ARG A 21 -7.35 0.44 13.40
C ARG A 21 -6.56 -0.71 12.77
N ASP A 22 -5.24 -0.56 12.63
CA ASP A 22 -4.37 -1.59 12.07
C ASP A 22 -4.44 -2.89 12.87
N LYS A 23 -4.29 -2.81 14.20
CA LYS A 23 -4.41 -3.95 15.10
C LYS A 23 -5.79 -4.58 15.05
N TYR A 24 -6.86 -3.78 15.00
CA TYR A 24 -8.22 -4.28 14.84
C TYR A 24 -8.43 -4.95 13.48
N THR A 25 -7.84 -4.44 12.41
CA THR A 25 -8.11 -4.89 11.04
C THR A 25 -7.28 -6.13 10.67
N ASN A 26 -6.04 -6.20 11.17
CA ASN A 26 -5.06 -7.25 10.81
C ASN A 26 -4.90 -8.33 11.89
N TRP A 27 -5.81 -8.41 12.86
CA TRP A 27 -5.67 -9.28 14.03
C TRP A 27 -5.49 -10.77 13.70
N GLU A 28 -6.21 -11.30 12.70
CA GLU A 28 -6.11 -12.70 12.26
C GLU A 28 -4.73 -13.02 11.63
N GLY A 29 -4.12 -12.02 10.96
CA GLY A 29 -2.85 -12.18 10.26
C GLY A 29 -1.62 -11.96 11.12
N GLU A 30 -1.75 -11.16 12.18
CA GLU A 30 -0.66 -10.80 13.08
C GLU A 30 -0.49 -11.76 14.26
N GLY A 31 -1.55 -12.50 14.63
CA GLY A 31 -1.50 -13.44 15.75
C GLY A 31 -1.21 -12.76 17.09
N TRP A 32 -1.57 -11.48 17.24
CA TRP A 32 -1.37 -10.73 18.49
C TRP A 32 -2.45 -11.03 19.53
N VAL A 33 -3.57 -11.64 19.11
CA VAL A 33 -4.76 -11.92 19.92
C VAL A 33 -4.73 -13.36 20.47
N ASP A 34 -5.23 -13.55 21.70
CA ASP A 34 -5.36 -14.87 22.32
C ASP A 34 -6.48 -15.72 21.67
N THR A 35 -6.12 -16.72 20.87
CA THR A 35 -7.07 -17.51 20.07
C THR A 35 -7.98 -18.44 20.89
N ASP A 36 -7.79 -18.57 22.19
CA ASP A 36 -8.59 -19.46 23.04
C ASP A 36 -10.02 -18.93 23.31
N SER A 37 -10.37 -17.72 22.81
CA SER A 37 -11.70 -17.09 23.03
C SER A 37 -12.18 -16.24 21.84
N LEU A 38 -12.16 -16.80 20.63
CA LEU A 38 -12.54 -16.12 19.37
C LEU A 38 -13.91 -15.41 19.40
N ASP A 39 -14.91 -16.00 20.05
CA ASP A 39 -16.26 -15.43 20.13
C ASP A 39 -16.29 -14.15 20.99
N ILE A 40 -15.43 -14.06 22.02
CA ILE A 40 -15.31 -12.89 22.90
C ILE A 40 -14.51 -11.78 22.19
N ILE A 41 -13.58 -12.17 21.32
CA ILE A 41 -12.72 -11.24 20.59
C ILE A 41 -13.52 -10.41 19.59
N GLN A 42 -14.43 -11.04 18.84
CA GLN A 42 -15.26 -10.30 17.88
C GLN A 42 -16.09 -9.22 18.57
N ASP A 43 -16.75 -9.55 19.69
CA ASP A 43 -17.53 -8.60 20.48
C ASP A 43 -16.66 -7.45 21.05
N VAL A 44 -15.43 -7.75 21.49
CA VAL A 44 -14.53 -6.73 22.03
C VAL A 44 -13.99 -5.83 20.91
N LEU A 45 -13.64 -6.40 19.76
CA LEU A 45 -13.16 -5.67 18.60
C LEU A 45 -14.26 -4.76 18.02
N GLU A 46 -15.51 -5.23 17.94
CA GLU A 46 -16.65 -4.41 17.52
C GLU A 46 -16.84 -3.19 18.43
N GLN A 47 -16.76 -3.39 19.75
CA GLN A 47 -16.80 -2.27 20.71
C GLN A 47 -15.60 -1.33 20.59
N VAL A 48 -14.42 -1.83 20.22
CA VAL A 48 -13.24 -0.99 19.94
C VAL A 48 -13.48 -0.14 18.70
N TRP A 49 -14.12 -0.69 17.67
CA TRP A 49 -14.44 0.02 16.44
C TRP A 49 -15.41 1.18 16.68
N GLU A 50 -16.51 0.95 17.40
CA GLU A 50 -17.47 2.01 17.77
C GLU A 50 -16.78 3.15 18.54
N LEU A 51 -15.92 2.79 19.50
CA LEU A 51 -15.17 3.79 20.28
C LEU A 51 -14.17 4.58 19.42
N LEU A 52 -13.57 3.94 18.41
CA LEU A 52 -12.67 4.62 17.46
C LEU A 52 -13.42 5.64 16.62
N GLU A 53 -14.61 5.30 16.11
CA GLU A 53 -15.44 6.23 15.34
C GLU A 53 -15.90 7.43 16.18
N GLU A 54 -16.29 7.19 17.44
CA GLU A 54 -16.62 8.26 18.39
C GLU A 54 -15.43 9.17 18.68
N LEU A 55 -14.24 8.58 18.87
CA LEU A 55 -13.02 9.31 19.18
C LEU A 55 -12.55 10.18 18.00
N GLU A 56 -12.67 9.68 16.77
CA GLU A 56 -12.36 10.42 15.56
C GLU A 56 -13.34 11.57 15.31
N THR A 57 -14.64 11.33 15.55
CA THR A 57 -15.67 12.36 15.41
C THR A 57 -15.47 13.52 16.41
N ALA A 58 -14.96 13.22 17.60
CA ALA A 58 -14.64 14.22 18.62
C ALA A 58 -13.42 15.08 18.25
N GLY A 59 -12.48 14.54 17.47
CA GLY A 59 -11.27 15.24 17.03
C GLY A 59 -10.26 15.51 18.16
N PHE A 60 -9.21 16.28 17.84
CA PHE A 60 -8.18 16.67 18.82
C PHE A 60 -8.54 17.99 19.54
N PRO A 61 -8.40 18.13 20.87
CA PRO A 61 -7.93 17.10 21.80
C PRO A 61 -9.01 16.03 22.06
N PRO A 62 -8.63 14.75 22.07
CA PRO A 62 -9.58 13.66 22.23
C PRO A 62 -10.05 13.52 23.67
N ASP A 63 -11.15 12.78 23.86
CA ASP A 63 -11.57 12.33 25.20
C ASP A 63 -10.56 11.29 25.74
N PRO A 64 -9.78 11.63 26.79
CA PRO A 64 -8.77 10.73 27.36
C PRO A 64 -9.37 9.40 27.84
N VAL A 65 -10.65 9.42 28.25
CA VAL A 65 -11.36 8.23 28.74
C VAL A 65 -11.59 7.26 27.59
N ASN A 66 -12.05 7.74 26.44
CA ASN A 66 -12.29 6.88 25.28
C ASN A 66 -10.99 6.34 24.70
N SER A 67 -9.94 7.16 24.58
CA SER A 67 -8.62 6.70 24.14
C SER A 67 -8.04 5.60 25.03
N PHE A 68 -8.17 5.76 26.36
CA PHE A 68 -7.71 4.74 27.30
C PHE A 68 -8.56 3.46 27.23
N ARG A 69 -9.88 3.58 27.08
CA ARG A 69 -10.77 2.41 26.96
C ARG A 69 -10.50 1.57 25.72
N ILE A 70 -10.21 2.21 24.58
CA ILE A 70 -9.79 1.53 23.35
C ILE A 70 -8.53 0.71 23.62
N TYR A 71 -7.50 1.37 24.15
CA TYR A 71 -6.22 0.72 24.45
C TYR A 71 -6.35 -0.45 25.43
N ASP A 72 -7.09 -0.25 26.53
CA ASP A 72 -7.26 -1.27 27.57
C ASP A 72 -7.99 -2.51 27.04
N ARG A 73 -9.02 -2.31 26.20
CA ARG A 73 -9.73 -3.42 25.54
C ARG A 73 -8.83 -4.21 24.61
N MET A 74 -8.05 -3.53 23.78
CA MET A 74 -7.10 -4.19 22.90
C MET A 74 -6.04 -4.96 23.71
N LYS A 75 -5.46 -4.35 24.74
CA LYS A 75 -4.51 -5.01 25.64
C LYS A 75 -5.08 -6.28 26.26
N ASN A 76 -6.34 -6.26 26.69
CA ASN A 76 -7.00 -7.42 27.30
C ASN A 76 -7.28 -8.57 26.32
N CYS A 77 -7.31 -8.30 25.02
CA CYS A 77 -7.40 -9.33 23.98
C CYS A 77 -6.04 -9.88 23.54
N ALA A 78 -4.93 -9.22 23.91
CA ALA A 78 -3.61 -9.62 23.45
C ALA A 78 -3.18 -10.96 24.07
N ALA A 79 -2.48 -11.79 23.28
CA ALA A 79 -1.90 -13.05 23.74
C ALA A 79 -0.84 -12.84 24.84
N ASN A 80 -0.12 -11.71 24.80
CA ASN A 80 0.84 -11.29 25.82
C ASN A 80 0.52 -9.87 26.32
N PRO A 81 -0.48 -9.67 27.21
CA PRO A 81 -0.87 -8.34 27.67
C PRO A 81 0.25 -7.58 28.37
N ASP A 82 1.18 -8.27 29.03
CA ASP A 82 2.30 -7.66 29.75
C ASP A 82 3.33 -6.96 28.83
N GLU A 83 3.32 -7.28 27.54
CA GLU A 83 4.17 -6.63 26.53
C GLU A 83 3.55 -5.32 25.99
N TRP A 84 2.30 -5.01 26.37
CA TRP A 84 1.58 -3.82 25.91
C TRP A 84 1.73 -2.65 26.89
N GLY A 85 2.41 -1.59 26.41
CA GLY A 85 2.58 -0.32 27.12
C GLY A 85 1.90 0.86 26.42
N TRP A 86 1.36 1.81 27.20
CA TRP A 86 0.81 3.04 26.64
C TRP A 86 1.89 3.81 25.87
N GLY A 87 1.63 4.16 24.62
CA GLY A 87 2.63 4.69 23.70
C GLY A 87 3.38 3.61 22.91
N MET A 88 2.92 2.36 22.87
CA MET A 88 3.47 1.35 21.96
C MET A 88 3.26 1.69 20.48
N TRP A 89 2.24 2.49 20.14
CA TRP A 89 2.13 3.10 18.81
C TRP A 89 3.24 4.13 18.51
N ARG A 90 3.97 4.57 19.55
CA ARG A 90 5.16 5.44 19.48
C ARG A 90 6.47 4.62 19.41
N GLY A 91 6.43 3.31 19.66
CA GLY A 91 7.58 2.40 19.55
C GLY A 91 7.55 1.64 18.23
N GLU A 92 8.68 1.61 17.53
CA GLU A 92 8.80 1.14 16.12
C GLU A 92 7.81 1.84 15.18
N ASN A 93 8.07 3.14 14.93
CA ASN A 93 7.43 3.99 13.92
C ASN A 93 6.62 3.23 12.84
N SER A 94 5.30 3.39 12.89
CA SER A 94 4.35 3.01 11.83
C SER A 94 4.65 3.64 10.47
N ILE A 95 5.69 4.48 10.39
CA ILE A 95 6.26 5.10 9.20
C ILE A 95 7.78 4.93 9.23
N SER A 96 8.37 4.26 8.23
CA SER A 96 9.82 4.18 8.10
C SER A 96 10.32 5.18 7.07
N GLU A 97 11.18 6.10 7.48
CA GLU A 97 11.88 7.00 6.56
C GLU A 97 12.78 6.19 5.63
N LEU A 98 12.65 6.43 4.33
CA LEU A 98 13.45 5.78 3.30
C LEU A 98 14.56 6.72 2.87
N LYS A 99 15.68 6.66 3.59
CA LYS A 99 16.90 7.40 3.29
C LYS A 99 18.06 6.48 2.97
N ASP A 100 18.97 6.98 2.15
CA ASP A 100 20.24 6.32 1.88
C ASP A 100 21.31 6.62 2.95
N GLU A 101 22.51 6.06 2.76
CA GLU A 101 23.63 6.21 3.70
C GLU A 101 24.09 7.67 3.84
N ASP A 102 23.86 8.49 2.82
CA ASP A 102 24.19 9.92 2.79
C ASP A 102 23.03 10.79 3.34
N GLY A 103 21.91 10.17 3.73
CA GLY A 103 20.72 10.84 4.27
C GLY A 103 19.77 11.40 3.21
N ASN A 104 19.98 11.11 1.93
CA ASN A 104 19.09 11.53 0.84
C ASN A 104 17.87 10.61 0.76
N TRP A 105 16.73 11.16 0.34
CA TRP A 105 15.52 10.38 0.15
C TRP A 105 15.65 9.36 -1.00
N ILE A 106 15.16 8.15 -0.75
CA ILE A 106 15.10 7.08 -1.73
C ILE A 106 13.76 7.17 -2.47
N GLY A 107 13.79 7.24 -3.79
CA GLY A 107 12.61 7.23 -4.64
C GLY A 107 12.91 7.81 -6.01
N TYR A 108 11.87 7.99 -6.82
CA TYR A 108 12.00 8.61 -8.14
C TYR A 108 12.18 10.12 -8.00
N SER A 109 13.09 10.71 -8.80
CA SER A 109 13.46 12.13 -8.73
C SER A 109 13.85 12.58 -7.32
N PRO A 110 14.92 11.99 -6.73
CA PRO A 110 15.30 12.21 -5.33
C PRO A 110 15.62 13.66 -5.03
N GLU A 111 16.06 14.42 -6.04
CA GLU A 111 16.24 15.84 -5.89
C GLU A 111 14.93 16.53 -5.54
N LEU A 112 13.78 16.18 -6.13
CA LEU A 112 12.46 16.80 -5.89
C LEU A 112 11.72 16.25 -4.66
N LEU A 113 12.16 15.12 -4.10
CA LEU A 113 11.55 14.52 -2.92
C LEU A 113 11.77 15.40 -1.68
N VAL A 114 10.66 15.70 -1.01
CA VAL A 114 10.62 16.28 0.33
C VAL A 114 10.63 15.17 1.38
N SER A 115 9.94 14.06 1.11
CA SER A 115 9.97 12.86 1.94
C SER A 115 9.59 11.60 1.17
N SER A 116 10.13 10.47 1.60
CA SER A 116 9.77 9.13 1.15
C SER A 116 9.59 8.24 2.38
N LEU A 117 8.37 7.78 2.59
CA LEU A 117 7.88 7.25 3.86
C LEU A 117 7.18 5.91 3.63
N LEU A 118 7.72 4.82 4.17
CA LEU A 118 7.03 3.53 4.19
C LEU A 118 6.01 3.52 5.33
N LEU A 119 4.74 3.71 4.99
CA LEU A 119 3.60 3.57 5.90
C LEU A 119 3.43 2.08 6.20
N ARG A 120 3.87 1.62 7.36
CA ARG A 120 3.79 0.21 7.76
C ARG A 120 2.33 -0.24 7.79
N GLY A 121 1.40 0.46 8.44
CA GLY A 121 0.00 -0.01 8.52
C GLY A 121 -0.68 -0.34 7.18
N SER A 122 -0.30 0.34 6.10
CA SER A 122 -0.85 0.11 4.76
C SER A 122 0.14 -0.51 3.76
N ALA A 123 1.39 -0.71 4.19
CA ALA A 123 2.53 -1.09 3.37
C ALA A 123 2.73 -0.29 2.08
N ILE A 124 2.28 0.97 2.09
CA ILE A 124 2.49 1.92 1.01
C ILE A 124 3.76 2.71 1.26
N ILE A 125 4.49 3.00 0.19
CA ILE A 125 5.47 4.07 0.20
C ILE A 125 4.77 5.33 -0.27
N GLN A 126 4.70 6.32 0.62
CA GLN A 126 4.22 7.66 0.35
C GLN A 126 5.39 8.54 -0.05
N HIS A 127 5.27 9.18 -1.21
CA HIS A 127 6.19 10.19 -1.70
C HIS A 127 5.54 11.58 -1.62
N ILE A 128 6.30 12.53 -1.07
CA ILE A 128 5.94 13.95 -1.08
C ILE A 128 7.00 14.69 -1.88
N TYR A 129 6.55 15.45 -2.87
CA TYR A 129 7.41 16.21 -3.77
C TYR A 129 7.22 17.70 -3.59
N ARG A 130 8.29 18.48 -3.79
CA ARG A 130 8.20 19.95 -3.82
C ARG A 130 7.67 20.50 -5.15
N ASP A 131 7.81 19.72 -6.22
CA ASP A 131 7.35 20.04 -7.57
C ASP A 131 7.08 18.72 -8.30
N ARG A 132 6.31 18.77 -9.39
CA ARG A 132 5.97 17.57 -10.15
C ARG A 132 7.24 16.95 -10.76
N PRO A 133 7.47 15.64 -10.54
CA PRO A 133 8.56 14.92 -11.20
C PRO A 133 8.42 14.90 -12.73
N PRO A 134 9.51 14.62 -13.46
CA PRO A 134 9.46 14.31 -14.88
C PRO A 134 8.58 13.09 -15.17
N ASP A 135 7.99 13.02 -16.37
CA ASP A 135 7.14 11.90 -16.78
C ASP A 135 7.94 10.58 -16.83
N VAL A 136 7.29 9.47 -16.46
CA VAL A 136 7.85 8.12 -16.63
C VAL A 136 7.49 7.60 -18.01
N GLU A 137 8.49 7.21 -18.79
CA GLU A 137 8.31 6.62 -20.12
C GLU A 137 8.54 5.11 -20.09
N LEU A 138 7.54 4.35 -20.50
CA LEU A 138 7.56 2.89 -20.56
C LEU A 138 7.67 2.41 -22.00
N GLU A 139 8.82 1.84 -22.35
CA GLU A 139 9.01 1.15 -23.64
C GLU A 139 8.44 -0.27 -23.59
N LEU A 140 7.66 -0.62 -24.61
CA LEU A 140 6.82 -1.81 -24.59
C LEU A 140 7.00 -2.66 -25.84
N THR A 141 7.17 -3.97 -25.61
CA THR A 141 7.11 -5.00 -26.66
C THR A 141 5.85 -5.83 -26.47
N SER A 142 4.99 -5.92 -27.49
CA SER A 142 3.76 -6.70 -27.35
C SER A 142 4.01 -8.20 -27.49
N PHE A 143 3.14 -8.97 -26.85
CA PHE A 143 3.02 -10.41 -27.04
C PHE A 143 1.54 -10.79 -27.00
N GLU A 144 1.24 -11.99 -27.48
CA GLU A 144 -0.09 -12.55 -27.42
C GLU A 144 -0.01 -13.97 -26.85
N GLN A 145 -0.85 -14.28 -25.88
CA GLN A 145 -0.97 -15.60 -25.29
C GLN A 145 -2.45 -15.97 -25.21
N ASP A 146 -2.85 -17.01 -25.93
CA ASP A 146 -4.23 -17.51 -25.94
C ASP A 146 -5.29 -16.40 -26.24
N GLY A 147 -5.01 -15.57 -27.24
CA GLY A 147 -5.87 -14.43 -27.61
C GLY A 147 -5.80 -13.24 -26.66
N VAL A 148 -4.99 -13.32 -25.60
CA VAL A 148 -4.72 -12.22 -24.66
C VAL A 148 -3.50 -11.45 -25.12
N LYS A 149 -3.71 -10.19 -25.53
CA LYS A 149 -2.61 -9.26 -25.81
C LYS A 149 -2.05 -8.69 -24.52
N GLY A 150 -0.73 -8.76 -24.36
CA GLY A 150 0.00 -8.11 -23.28
C GLY A 150 1.22 -7.38 -23.81
N TYR A 151 1.89 -6.64 -22.94
CA TYR A 151 3.14 -5.94 -23.26
C TYR A 151 4.19 -6.26 -22.21
N MET A 152 5.45 -6.34 -22.61
CA MET A 152 6.58 -6.47 -21.69
C MET A 152 7.47 -5.23 -21.80
N GLY A 153 8.01 -4.81 -20.66
CA GLY A 153 8.94 -3.71 -20.58
C GLY A 153 9.88 -3.85 -19.38
N VAL A 154 10.73 -2.85 -19.21
CA VAL A 154 11.66 -2.72 -18.09
C VAL A 154 11.63 -1.29 -17.60
N ALA A 155 11.50 -1.10 -16.29
CA ALA A 155 11.62 0.19 -15.62
C ALA A 155 12.35 0.00 -14.29
N THR A 156 12.91 1.06 -13.73
CA THR A 156 13.53 0.99 -12.39
C THR A 156 12.47 0.76 -11.32
N ALA A 157 12.86 0.16 -10.19
CA ALA A 157 11.95 -0.01 -9.08
C ALA A 157 11.43 1.34 -8.54
N ALA A 158 12.25 2.40 -8.57
CA ALA A 158 11.84 3.76 -8.21
C ALA A 158 10.75 4.30 -9.14
N GLU A 159 10.91 4.16 -10.46
CA GLU A 159 9.90 4.58 -11.44
C GLU A 159 8.58 3.83 -11.22
N LEU A 160 8.63 2.50 -11.12
CA LEU A 160 7.43 1.69 -10.89
C LEU A 160 6.76 2.05 -9.56
N ASP A 161 7.51 2.21 -8.48
CA ASP A 161 6.96 2.57 -7.16
C ASP A 161 6.28 3.95 -7.15
N ALA A 162 6.79 4.90 -7.96
CA ALA A 162 6.26 6.25 -8.07
C ALA A 162 4.94 6.34 -8.85
N ILE A 163 4.69 5.43 -9.80
CA ILE A 163 3.50 5.44 -10.67
C ILE A 163 2.50 4.33 -10.36
N CYS A 164 2.88 3.34 -9.54
CA CYS A 164 2.05 2.18 -9.26
C CYS A 164 1.36 2.20 -7.88
N SER A 165 0.05 1.99 -7.88
CA SER A 165 -0.79 1.72 -6.72
C SER A 165 -1.05 0.22 -6.54
N VAL A 166 -1.43 -0.17 -5.33
CA VAL A 166 -1.92 -1.52 -5.04
C VAL A 166 -3.43 -1.42 -4.82
N PRO A 167 -4.27 -2.04 -5.66
CA PRO A 167 -5.71 -2.05 -5.46
C PRO A 167 -6.09 -2.99 -4.31
N TRP A 168 -5.97 -2.52 -3.06
CA TRP A 168 -6.23 -3.32 -1.85
C TRP A 168 -7.72 -3.42 -1.53
N MET A 169 -8.19 -4.56 -0.99
CA MET A 169 -9.50 -4.63 -0.32
C MET A 169 -9.41 -4.22 1.14
N ASP A 170 -10.55 -3.80 1.68
CA ASP A 170 -10.85 -3.93 3.11
C ASP A 170 -10.52 -5.38 3.54
N PRO A 171 -9.59 -5.58 4.49
CA PRO A 171 -9.14 -6.91 4.93
C PRO A 171 -10.25 -7.83 5.48
N LYS A 172 -11.46 -7.29 5.70
CA LYS A 172 -12.65 -8.00 6.17
C LYS A 172 -13.27 -8.99 5.17
N LEU A 173 -12.87 -9.01 3.90
CA LEU A 173 -13.46 -9.90 2.88
C LEU A 173 -12.81 -11.30 2.87
N GLY A 174 -13.57 -12.32 3.27
CA GLY A 174 -13.14 -13.72 3.19
C GLY A 174 -12.91 -14.17 1.74
N SER A 175 -11.96 -15.09 1.51
CA SER A 175 -11.58 -15.51 0.13
C SER A 175 -12.74 -16.11 -0.69
N SER A 176 -13.74 -16.68 -0.03
CA SER A 176 -14.99 -17.17 -0.64
C SER A 176 -15.96 -16.04 -0.98
N GLU A 177 -16.05 -15.01 -0.15
CA GLU A 177 -16.92 -13.84 -0.36
C GLU A 177 -16.36 -12.93 -1.46
N PHE A 178 -15.04 -12.85 -1.56
CA PHE A 178 -14.33 -12.23 -2.68
C PHE A 178 -14.63 -12.92 -4.01
N ALA A 179 -14.49 -14.25 -4.09
CA ALA A 179 -14.78 -15.00 -5.31
C ALA A 179 -16.26 -14.86 -5.72
N VAL A 180 -17.17 -14.85 -4.75
CA VAL A 180 -18.61 -14.63 -4.98
C VAL A 180 -18.91 -13.20 -5.42
N GLY A 181 -18.26 -12.19 -4.83
CA GLY A 181 -18.40 -10.79 -5.23
C GLY A 181 -17.82 -10.49 -6.62
N LEU A 182 -16.74 -11.17 -7.00
CA LEU A 182 -16.12 -11.13 -8.33
C LEU A 182 -17.03 -11.74 -9.40
N ILE A 183 -17.64 -12.90 -9.10
CA ILE A 183 -18.56 -13.60 -10.00
C ILE A 183 -19.88 -12.83 -10.14
N ASN A 184 -20.33 -12.14 -9.09
CA ASN A 184 -21.59 -11.41 -9.06
C ASN A 184 -21.48 -9.92 -9.41
N GLY A 185 -20.27 -9.40 -9.70
CA GLY A 185 -20.04 -8.01 -10.09
C GLY A 185 -20.29 -6.99 -8.99
N THR A 186 -20.08 -7.36 -7.72
CA THR A 186 -20.33 -6.51 -6.54
C THR A 186 -19.06 -6.03 -5.83
N LEU A 187 -17.87 -6.22 -6.43
CA LEU A 187 -16.61 -5.69 -5.91
C LEU A 187 -16.40 -4.23 -6.34
N ASP A 188 -15.92 -3.41 -5.42
CA ASP A 188 -15.40 -2.07 -5.72
C ASP A 188 -14.22 -2.18 -6.70
N ARG A 189 -14.16 -1.28 -7.69
CA ARG A 189 -13.21 -1.36 -8.81
C ARG A 189 -11.74 -1.43 -8.38
N ASP A 190 -11.42 -0.83 -7.24
CA ASP A 190 -10.04 -0.57 -6.82
C ASP A 190 -9.63 -1.46 -5.65
N LYS A 191 -10.40 -2.52 -5.39
CA LYS A 191 -10.28 -3.29 -4.15
C LYS A 191 -10.33 -4.79 -4.43
N TRP A 192 -9.16 -5.43 -4.61
CA TRP A 192 -9.12 -6.89 -4.84
C TRP A 192 -7.84 -7.63 -4.38
N GLN A 193 -6.86 -6.94 -3.79
CA GLN A 193 -5.60 -7.54 -3.30
C GLN A 193 -5.46 -7.53 -1.76
N ARG A 194 -4.77 -8.54 -1.20
CA ARG A 194 -4.48 -8.65 0.26
C ARG A 194 -3.39 -7.64 0.69
N VAL A 195 -3.50 -7.11 1.90
CA VAL A 195 -2.51 -6.21 2.53
C VAL A 195 -1.12 -6.87 2.56
N VAL A 196 -0.09 -6.09 2.26
CA VAL A 196 1.28 -6.54 2.07
C VAL A 196 1.94 -6.87 3.43
N ASN A 197 2.50 -8.07 3.58
CA ASN A 197 3.32 -8.43 4.74
C ASN A 197 4.65 -7.62 4.84
N HIS A 198 4.84 -6.86 5.93
CA HIS A 198 6.03 -6.03 6.16
C HIS A 198 7.34 -6.80 6.30
N LYS A 199 7.33 -7.93 7.00
CA LYS A 199 8.52 -8.77 7.16
C LYS A 199 9.08 -9.18 5.81
N ARG A 200 8.20 -9.47 4.86
CA ARG A 200 8.57 -9.80 3.48
C ARG A 200 9.13 -8.60 2.71
N ILE A 201 8.62 -7.39 2.94
CA ILE A 201 9.20 -6.16 2.36
C ILE A 201 10.61 -5.95 2.89
N ASP A 202 10.81 -6.04 4.20
CA ASP A 202 12.12 -5.86 4.85
C ASP A 202 13.12 -6.94 4.40
N ASP A 203 12.69 -8.21 4.28
CA ASP A 203 13.51 -9.30 3.75
C ASP A 203 13.94 -9.05 2.29
N ILE A 204 13.01 -8.58 1.45
CA ILE A 204 13.29 -8.26 0.05
C ILE A 204 14.19 -7.02 -0.05
N ARG A 205 13.99 -6.01 0.80
CA ARG A 205 14.83 -4.81 0.86
C ARG A 205 16.28 -5.18 1.20
N ASN A 206 16.48 -6.03 2.20
CA ASN A 206 17.79 -6.54 2.57
C ASN A 206 18.43 -7.39 1.45
N PHE A 207 17.62 -8.23 0.79
CA PHE A 207 18.04 -8.97 -0.40
C PHE A 207 18.48 -8.03 -1.53
N ALA A 208 17.72 -6.96 -1.79
CA ALA A 208 17.98 -5.98 -2.85
C ALA A 208 19.21 -5.10 -2.55
N ASN A 209 19.54 -4.86 -1.29
CA ASN A 209 20.80 -4.23 -0.91
C ASN A 209 22.02 -5.16 -1.05
N THR A 210 21.83 -6.48 -1.16
CA THR A 210 22.94 -7.43 -1.27
C THR A 210 23.49 -7.49 -2.69
N GLU A 211 24.80 -7.27 -2.86
CA GLU A 211 25.48 -7.35 -4.16
C GLU A 211 25.36 -8.76 -4.78
N GLY A 212 25.30 -8.83 -6.11
CA GLY A 212 25.18 -10.09 -6.87
C GLY A 212 23.79 -10.73 -6.86
N LYS A 213 22.84 -10.20 -6.08
CA LYS A 213 21.45 -10.65 -6.09
C LYS A 213 20.63 -9.86 -7.13
N SER A 214 19.86 -10.60 -7.92
CA SER A 214 18.98 -10.08 -8.96
C SER A 214 17.59 -10.70 -8.87
N LEU A 215 16.60 -9.95 -9.32
CA LEU A 215 15.21 -10.38 -9.45
C LEU A 215 14.87 -10.38 -10.93
N LEU A 216 14.66 -11.57 -11.49
CA LEU A 216 14.34 -11.75 -12.91
C LEU A 216 12.86 -12.04 -13.14
N ASN A 217 12.09 -12.28 -12.08
CA ASN A 217 10.67 -12.57 -12.20
C ASN A 217 9.91 -11.27 -12.46
N PRO A 218 9.20 -11.16 -13.59
CA PRO A 218 8.46 -9.96 -13.92
C PRO A 218 7.34 -9.70 -12.91
N VAL A 219 7.04 -8.42 -12.73
CA VAL A 219 5.83 -7.97 -12.04
C VAL A 219 4.69 -7.82 -13.05
N LEU A 220 3.46 -8.05 -12.61
CA LEU A 220 2.28 -7.89 -13.47
C LEU A 220 1.59 -6.59 -13.12
N LEU A 221 1.36 -5.75 -14.12
CA LEU A 221 0.78 -4.43 -14.02
C LEU A 221 -0.47 -4.33 -14.89
N TYR A 222 -1.39 -3.46 -14.49
CA TYR A 222 -2.53 -3.05 -15.30
C TYR A 222 -2.56 -1.53 -15.42
N VAL A 223 -2.91 -1.02 -16.59
CA VAL A 223 -3.16 0.40 -16.81
C VAL A 223 -4.49 0.61 -17.52
N ASP A 224 -5.25 1.59 -17.01
CA ASP A 224 -6.42 2.13 -17.67
C ASP A 224 -5.98 3.27 -18.61
N LYS A 225 -6.20 3.10 -19.92
CA LYS A 225 -5.88 4.12 -20.91
C LYS A 225 -6.76 5.36 -20.85
N THR A 226 -7.88 5.28 -20.15
CA THR A 226 -8.81 6.41 -19.99
C THR A 226 -8.39 7.33 -18.85
N ASP A 227 -7.39 6.95 -18.04
CA ASP A 227 -6.81 7.82 -17.03
C ASP A 227 -6.10 9.02 -17.65
N ASP A 228 -6.39 10.22 -17.15
CA ASP A 228 -5.86 11.49 -17.67
C ASP A 228 -4.32 11.59 -17.60
N SER A 229 -3.68 10.79 -16.74
CA SER A 229 -2.23 10.77 -16.54
C SER A 229 -1.52 9.77 -17.46
N VAL A 230 -2.27 8.95 -18.21
CA VAL A 230 -1.73 7.87 -19.05
C VAL A 230 -1.82 8.24 -20.53
N HIS A 231 -0.67 8.36 -21.18
CA HIS A 231 -0.57 8.82 -22.57
C HIS A 231 0.09 7.79 -23.48
N GLU A 232 -0.59 7.42 -24.56
CA GLU A 232 -0.02 6.60 -25.63
C GLU A 232 0.81 7.48 -26.57
N VAL A 233 2.13 7.55 -26.32
CA VAL A 233 3.06 8.36 -27.12
C VAL A 233 3.38 7.68 -28.45
N GLU A 234 3.55 6.36 -28.42
CA GLU A 234 3.65 5.52 -29.61
C GLU A 234 2.59 4.43 -29.58
N ARG A 235 1.91 4.26 -30.72
CA ARG A 235 0.76 3.35 -30.80
C ARG A 235 1.12 1.92 -30.43
N LEU A 236 0.32 1.32 -29.56
CA LEU A 236 0.44 -0.05 -29.06
C LEU A 236 -0.01 -1.08 -30.11
N ASN A 237 0.74 -1.17 -31.22
CA ASN A 237 0.46 -2.09 -32.33
C ASN A 237 1.70 -2.93 -32.71
N GLY A 238 2.02 -3.92 -31.87
CA GLY A 238 3.21 -4.77 -31.99
C GLY A 238 4.29 -4.42 -30.97
N GLY A 239 4.48 -3.13 -30.73
CA GLY A 239 5.21 -2.53 -29.62
C GLY A 239 4.62 -1.14 -29.36
N GLY A 240 5.27 -0.34 -28.53
CA GLY A 240 4.92 1.06 -28.39
C GLY A 240 5.52 1.68 -27.15
N LYS A 241 5.01 2.86 -26.80
CA LYS A 241 5.53 3.68 -25.71
C LYS A 241 4.38 4.33 -24.97
N LEU A 242 4.31 4.07 -23.68
CA LEU A 242 3.42 4.79 -22.78
C LEU A 242 4.21 5.84 -22.01
N ARG A 243 3.56 6.95 -21.71
CA ARG A 243 4.08 7.99 -20.84
C ARG A 243 3.08 8.25 -19.73
N ILE A 244 3.55 8.22 -18.50
CA ILE A 244 2.75 8.49 -17.31
C ILE A 244 3.25 9.80 -16.73
N ASP A 245 2.40 10.81 -16.75
CA ASP A 245 2.69 12.10 -16.12
C ASP A 245 2.21 12.10 -14.65
N PHE A 246 2.70 13.06 -13.88
CA PHE A 246 2.39 13.17 -12.45
C PHE A 246 1.19 14.10 -12.17
N ASN A 247 0.25 14.26 -13.12
CA ASN A 247 -0.96 15.07 -12.89
C ASN A 247 -1.93 14.43 -11.90
N PHE A 248 -1.79 13.14 -11.61
CA PHE A 248 -2.53 12.44 -10.56
C PHE A 248 -2.19 12.95 -9.14
N LEU A 249 -1.00 13.55 -8.94
CA LEU A 249 -0.60 14.08 -7.63
C LEU A 249 -1.55 15.18 -7.17
N LYS A 250 -1.86 15.21 -5.86
CA LYS A 250 -2.68 16.26 -5.25
C LYS A 250 -1.82 17.23 -4.47
N GLU A 251 -2.05 18.52 -4.69
CA GLU A 251 -1.36 19.59 -3.98
C GLU A 251 -1.97 19.80 -2.58
N ARG A 252 -1.12 19.80 -1.55
CA ARG A 252 -1.46 20.20 -0.17
C ARG A 252 -0.28 20.96 0.43
N GLN A 253 -0.55 22.11 1.05
CA GLN A 253 0.47 22.94 1.68
C GLN A 253 1.68 23.23 0.76
N GLU A 254 1.41 23.57 -0.52
CA GLU A 254 2.44 23.85 -1.53
C GLU A 254 3.35 22.65 -1.87
N MET A 255 2.94 21.42 -1.54
CA MET A 255 3.63 20.17 -1.86
C MET A 255 2.71 19.21 -2.60
N PHE A 256 3.28 18.28 -3.34
CA PHE A 256 2.55 17.28 -4.13
C PHE A 256 2.62 15.90 -3.49
N HIS A 257 1.46 15.28 -3.31
CA HIS A 257 1.31 13.99 -2.63
C HIS A 257 0.78 12.92 -3.59
N ASP A 258 1.34 11.71 -3.50
CA ASP A 258 0.90 10.52 -4.23
C ASP A 258 -0.13 9.68 -3.46
N TYR A 259 -0.16 9.82 -2.13
CA TYR A 259 -1.05 9.12 -1.23
C TYR A 259 -1.67 10.07 -0.21
N LEU A 260 -3.00 9.98 -0.04
CA LEU A 260 -3.76 10.78 0.91
C LEU A 260 -4.32 9.88 2.01
N PRO A 261 -3.86 9.98 3.27
CA PRO A 261 -4.39 9.17 4.36
C PRO A 261 -5.74 9.68 4.92
N PHE A 262 -6.18 10.89 4.54
CA PHE A 262 -7.38 11.53 5.08
C PHE A 262 -8.09 12.41 4.02
N PRO A 263 -9.44 12.44 3.96
CA PRO A 263 -10.43 11.78 4.85
C PRO A 263 -10.70 10.30 4.53
N LEU A 264 -10.26 9.83 3.36
CA LEU A 264 -10.26 8.43 2.97
C LEU A 264 -8.87 8.10 2.44
N GLU A 265 -8.33 6.95 2.83
CA GLU A 265 -7.07 6.45 2.29
C GLU A 265 -7.17 6.30 0.77
N THR A 266 -6.43 7.12 0.05
CA THR A 266 -6.47 7.17 -1.41
C THR A 266 -5.05 7.13 -1.97
N ASP A 267 -4.71 6.04 -2.64
CA ASP A 267 -3.51 5.96 -3.49
C ASP A 267 -3.86 6.54 -4.86
N LEU A 268 -3.18 7.62 -5.26
CA LEU A 268 -3.51 8.39 -6.46
C LEU A 268 -2.84 7.83 -7.72
N ARG A 269 -1.95 6.86 -7.57
CA ARG A 269 -1.11 6.35 -8.65
C ARG A 269 -1.94 5.55 -9.68
N PRO A 270 -1.79 5.84 -10.99
CA PRO A 270 -2.71 5.36 -12.02
C PRO A 270 -2.45 3.93 -12.50
N VAL A 271 -1.28 3.36 -12.19
CA VAL A 271 -0.94 1.99 -12.63
C VAL A 271 -1.19 1.00 -11.50
N TRP A 272 -1.95 -0.05 -11.75
CA TRP A 272 -2.22 -1.06 -10.72
C TRP A 272 -1.17 -2.15 -10.74
N ILE A 273 -0.64 -2.47 -9.57
CA ILE A 273 0.14 -3.69 -9.36
C ILE A 273 -0.84 -4.84 -9.22
N ILE A 274 -0.78 -5.80 -10.15
CA ILE A 274 -1.57 -7.03 -10.05
C ILE A 274 -0.80 -8.08 -9.29
N ASP A 275 0.47 -8.27 -9.62
CA ASP A 275 1.33 -9.19 -8.89
C ASP A 275 2.73 -8.61 -8.72
N GLY A 276 3.33 -8.86 -7.56
CA GLY A 276 4.66 -8.37 -7.22
C GLY A 276 4.72 -7.11 -6.37
N GLN A 277 3.66 -6.79 -5.63
CA GLN A 277 3.64 -5.66 -4.69
C GLN A 277 4.86 -5.66 -3.74
N HIS A 278 5.19 -6.80 -3.11
CA HIS A 278 6.35 -6.90 -2.21
C HIS A 278 7.67 -6.66 -2.94
N ARG A 279 7.75 -6.96 -4.24
CA ARG A 279 8.95 -6.76 -5.06
C ARG A 279 9.16 -5.29 -5.36
N ILE A 280 8.12 -4.60 -5.86
CA ILE A 280 8.20 -3.16 -6.15
C ILE A 280 8.48 -2.39 -4.87
N ARG A 281 7.70 -2.61 -3.80
CA ARG A 281 7.90 -1.88 -2.52
C ARG A 281 9.22 -2.24 -1.83
N GLY A 282 9.62 -3.51 -1.85
CA GLY A 282 10.88 -3.97 -1.25
C GLY A 282 12.12 -3.45 -1.97
N PHE A 283 12.11 -3.43 -3.31
CA PHE A 283 13.22 -2.84 -4.08
C PHE A 283 13.17 -1.31 -4.03
N GLY A 284 12.00 -0.70 -4.18
CA GLY A 284 11.79 0.75 -4.13
C GLY A 284 12.25 1.38 -2.82
N SER A 285 12.13 0.66 -1.70
CA SER A 285 12.63 1.11 -0.38
C SER A 285 14.13 0.88 -0.13
N SER A 286 14.84 0.24 -1.05
CA SER A 286 16.28 -0.05 -0.97
C SER A 286 17.10 0.98 -1.76
N HIS A 287 18.22 1.45 -1.21
CA HIS A 287 19.08 2.41 -1.91
C HIS A 287 19.63 1.84 -3.22
N ARG A 288 20.10 0.60 -3.20
CA ARG A 288 20.53 -0.11 -4.42
C ARG A 288 19.32 -0.53 -5.25
N GLY A 289 18.34 -1.16 -4.60
CA GLY A 289 17.17 -1.78 -5.24
C GLY A 289 16.34 -0.81 -6.05
N SER A 290 16.15 0.41 -5.56
CA SER A 290 15.38 1.47 -6.23
C SER A 290 15.91 1.80 -7.62
N LYS A 291 17.23 1.63 -7.82
CA LYS A 291 17.94 1.90 -9.07
C LYS A 291 18.00 0.68 -10.00
N LEU A 292 17.58 -0.49 -9.54
CA LEU A 292 17.66 -1.72 -10.33
C LEU A 292 16.49 -1.80 -11.33
N PRO A 293 16.75 -2.27 -12.56
CA PRO A 293 15.70 -2.55 -13.52
C PRO A 293 14.86 -3.73 -13.05
N ILE A 294 13.54 -3.58 -13.14
CA ILE A 294 12.54 -4.59 -12.85
C ILE A 294 11.80 -4.90 -14.16
N PRO A 295 11.85 -6.14 -14.66
CA PRO A 295 11.02 -6.53 -15.79
C PRO A 295 9.55 -6.51 -15.38
N PHE A 296 8.68 -6.09 -16.28
CA PHE A 296 7.24 -6.12 -16.04
C PHE A 296 6.47 -6.63 -17.24
N VAL A 297 5.28 -7.18 -16.96
CA VAL A 297 4.22 -7.46 -17.92
C VAL A 297 3.12 -6.45 -17.65
N LEU A 298 2.64 -5.78 -18.71
CA LEU A 298 1.59 -4.79 -18.65
C LEU A 298 0.37 -5.27 -19.44
N MET A 299 -0.77 -5.32 -18.75
CA MET A 299 -2.09 -5.39 -19.36
C MET A 299 -2.63 -3.98 -19.52
N VAL A 300 -3.31 -3.75 -20.64
CA VAL A 300 -3.83 -2.44 -21.01
C VAL A 300 -5.32 -2.58 -21.26
N GLY A 301 -6.12 -1.81 -20.54
CA GLY A 301 -7.58 -1.79 -20.66
C GLY A 301 -8.13 -0.40 -20.94
N GLU A 302 -9.46 -0.31 -20.98
CA GLU A 302 -10.22 0.92 -21.26
C GLU A 302 -11.10 1.31 -20.05
N GLY A 303 -10.68 0.94 -18.83
CA GLY A 303 -11.36 1.33 -17.59
C GLY A 303 -12.71 0.66 -17.37
N THR A 304 -12.97 -0.46 -18.05
CA THR A 304 -14.26 -1.16 -17.98
C THR A 304 -14.33 -2.10 -16.78
N ASP A 305 -15.54 -2.39 -16.28
CA ASP A 305 -15.74 -3.39 -15.20
C ASP A 305 -15.22 -4.78 -15.60
N THR A 306 -15.17 -5.06 -16.90
CA THR A 306 -14.62 -6.30 -17.46
C THR A 306 -13.10 -6.35 -17.28
N ASP A 307 -12.41 -5.21 -17.45
CA ASP A 307 -10.96 -5.12 -17.27
C ASP A 307 -10.56 -5.28 -15.80
N THR A 308 -11.33 -4.68 -14.89
CA THR A 308 -11.17 -4.88 -13.44
C THR A 308 -11.39 -6.34 -13.06
N THR A 309 -12.50 -6.93 -13.48
CA THR A 309 -12.83 -8.34 -13.20
C THR A 309 -11.72 -9.26 -13.72
N ARG A 310 -11.22 -9.00 -14.92
CA ARG A 310 -10.11 -9.75 -15.52
C ARG A 310 -8.82 -9.63 -14.71
N SER A 311 -8.47 -8.42 -14.28
CA SER A 311 -7.25 -8.19 -13.48
C SER A 311 -7.32 -8.93 -12.14
N ALA A 312 -8.46 -8.88 -11.46
CA ALA A 312 -8.71 -9.61 -10.23
C ALA A 312 -8.76 -11.14 -10.44
N MET A 313 -9.30 -11.63 -11.56
CA MET A 313 -9.23 -13.05 -11.94
C MET A 313 -7.78 -13.51 -12.11
N VAL A 314 -6.97 -12.77 -12.89
CA VAL A 314 -5.56 -13.11 -13.13
C VAL A 314 -4.77 -13.14 -11.82
N PHE A 315 -4.99 -12.16 -10.93
CA PHE A 315 -4.42 -12.18 -9.59
C PHE A 315 -4.79 -13.45 -8.80
N THR A 316 -6.08 -13.80 -8.81
CA THR A 316 -6.59 -14.98 -8.11
C THR A 316 -5.99 -16.26 -8.67
N GLU A 317 -5.94 -16.43 -9.99
CA GLU A 317 -5.39 -17.61 -10.65
C GLU A 317 -3.91 -17.84 -10.32
N ILE A 318 -3.13 -16.76 -10.23
CA ILE A 318 -1.72 -16.82 -9.85
C ILE A 318 -1.55 -17.25 -8.39
N ASN A 319 -2.40 -16.76 -7.48
CA ASN A 319 -2.21 -16.93 -6.03
C ASN A 319 -2.99 -18.10 -5.39
N THR A 320 -3.99 -18.66 -6.06
CA THR A 320 -4.83 -19.75 -5.49
C THR A 320 -4.38 -21.16 -5.89
N LYS A 321 -3.44 -21.30 -6.83
CA LYS A 321 -2.91 -22.60 -7.27
C LYS A 321 -1.45 -22.86 -6.90
N SER A 322 -0.82 -21.93 -6.16
CA SER A 322 0.56 -22.01 -5.69
C SER A 322 0.68 -22.64 -4.31
#